data_AF-A0A7J5TKV9-F1
#
_entry.id   AF-A0A7J5TKV9-F1
#
_cell.length_a   1.000
_cell.length_b   1.000
_cell.length_c   1.000
_cell.angle_alpha   90.00
_cell.angle_beta   90.00
_cell.angle_gamma   90.00
#
_symmetry.space_group_name_H-M   'P 1'
#
loop_
_entity.id
_entity.type
_entity.pdbx_description
1 polymer ?
#
loop_
_entity_poly.entity_id
_entity_poly.type
_entity_poly.pdbx_seq_one_letter_code
_entity_poly.pdbx_strand_id
1 'polypeptide(L)'
;MLDMVKQETERIDSRFLEPACGDGNFLAEVLRRKLDVVGKRYGKSQLEYERYAFVAVSSVYGVDIMQDNVEECRERLFREIDRTYTSRFKNDAKEEFRAVIRYVLSVNILCGDALTLTDTVGDPIVFPEWSLVSGNKVKRRDYTFASLLDKVEAQPTFDMVEDFDVDKDDPDKIVPTPICEYPLMNYLEVVKDE
;
A
#
# COMPACT_ATOMS: atom_id res chain seq x y z
N MET A 1 -5.29 4.29 -19.20
CA MET A 1 -5.56 3.74 -17.84
C MET A 1 -5.19 4.74 -16.76
N LEU A 2 -3.94 5.22 -16.69
CA LEU A 2 -3.50 6.18 -15.66
C LEU A 2 -4.23 7.54 -15.63
N ASP A 3 -4.78 8.01 -16.76
CA ASP A 3 -5.58 9.24 -16.79
C ASP A 3 -7.00 9.04 -16.23
N MET A 4 -7.46 7.80 -16.14
CA MET A 4 -8.77 7.46 -15.58
C MET A 4 -8.78 7.47 -14.06
N VAL A 5 -7.60 7.40 -13.42
CA VAL A 5 -7.42 7.30 -11.96
C VAL A 5 -6.60 8.48 -11.40
N LYS A 6 -6.61 9.61 -12.11
CA LYS A 6 -5.72 10.73 -11.79
C LYS A 6 -6.02 11.32 -10.41
N GLN A 7 -7.29 11.51 -10.05
CA GLN A 7 -7.68 12.11 -8.78
C GLN A 7 -7.24 11.24 -7.60
N GLU A 8 -7.38 9.93 -7.75
CA GLU A 8 -6.99 8.91 -6.79
C GLU A 8 -5.47 8.87 -6.61
N THR A 9 -4.70 9.06 -7.69
CA THR A 9 -3.23 9.17 -7.58
C THR A 9 -2.76 10.44 -6.87
N GLU A 10 -3.59 11.49 -6.81
CA GLU A 10 -3.29 12.73 -6.07
C GLU A 10 -3.65 12.63 -4.58
N ARG A 11 -4.44 11.62 -4.19
CA ARG A 11 -4.71 11.23 -2.80
C ARG A 11 -3.69 10.20 -2.35
N ILE A 12 -2.80 10.58 -1.43
CA ILE A 12 -1.66 9.74 -1.06
C ILE A 12 -2.06 8.43 -0.37
N ASP A 13 -3.23 8.40 0.28
CA ASP A 13 -3.83 7.29 1.03
C ASP A 13 -4.81 6.43 0.21
N SER A 14 -5.24 6.89 -0.96
CA SER A 14 -6.10 6.12 -1.87
C SER A 14 -5.43 4.79 -2.23
N ARG A 15 -6.11 3.66 -2.03
CA ARG A 15 -5.48 2.34 -2.20
C ARG A 15 -5.62 1.83 -3.63
N PHE A 16 -4.55 1.24 -4.16
CA PHE A 16 -4.51 0.64 -5.50
C PHE A 16 -4.08 -0.81 -5.40
N LEU A 17 -4.78 -1.72 -6.08
CA LEU A 17 -4.40 -3.12 -6.22
C LEU A 17 -4.36 -3.49 -7.70
N GLU A 18 -3.24 -4.04 -8.16
CA GLU A 18 -3.11 -4.59 -9.50
C GLU A 18 -3.03 -6.13 -9.44
N PRO A 19 -4.08 -6.87 -9.86
CA PRO A 19 -4.16 -8.34 -9.73
C PRO A 19 -3.33 -9.13 -10.76
N ALA A 20 -2.52 -8.44 -11.57
CA ALA A 20 -1.54 -9.00 -12.49
C ALA A 20 -0.46 -7.94 -12.72
N CYS A 21 0.28 -7.61 -11.65
CA CYS A 21 1.13 -6.42 -11.62
C CYS A 21 2.36 -6.49 -12.51
N GLY A 22 2.72 -7.69 -13.00
CA GLY A 22 3.93 -7.90 -13.78
C GLY A 22 5.15 -7.34 -13.07
N ASP A 23 5.98 -6.63 -13.82
CA ASP A 23 7.17 -5.92 -13.34
C ASP A 23 6.86 -4.56 -12.66
N GLY A 24 5.59 -4.22 -12.45
CA GLY A 24 5.16 -3.05 -11.70
C GLY A 24 5.13 -1.73 -12.46
N ASN A 25 5.04 -1.73 -13.80
CA ASN A 25 4.95 -0.51 -14.61
C ASN A 25 3.83 0.46 -14.17
N PHE A 26 2.61 -0.06 -13.96
CA PHE A 26 1.46 0.77 -13.57
C PHE A 26 1.60 1.26 -12.12
N LEU A 27 1.92 0.35 -11.18
CA LEU A 27 2.13 0.69 -9.77
C LEU A 27 3.25 1.72 -9.57
N ALA A 28 4.34 1.65 -10.35
CA ALA A 28 5.45 2.61 -10.27
C ALA A 28 5.01 4.02 -10.63
N GLU A 29 4.17 4.18 -11.65
CA GLU A 29 3.64 5.48 -12.04
C GLU A 29 2.61 6.02 -11.04
N VAL A 30 1.77 5.15 -10.47
CA VAL A 30 0.88 5.50 -9.35
C VAL A 30 1.69 6.00 -8.15
N LEU A 31 2.71 5.24 -7.75
CA LEU A 31 3.58 5.61 -6.63
C LEU A 31 4.31 6.92 -6.89
N ARG A 32 4.86 7.12 -8.09
CA ARG A 32 5.52 8.37 -8.48
C ARG A 32 4.61 9.58 -8.30
N ARG A 33 3.37 9.51 -8.77
CA ARG A 33 2.39 10.60 -8.64
C ARG A 33 2.06 10.90 -7.18
N LYS A 34 1.89 9.86 -6.35
CA LYS A 34 1.69 10.02 -4.90
C LYS A 34 2.91 10.68 -4.24
N LEU A 35 4.13 10.23 -4.56
CA LEU A 35 5.37 10.79 -4.01
C LEU A 35 5.60 12.25 -4.46
N ASP A 36 5.16 12.62 -5.66
CA ASP A 36 5.17 14.03 -6.10
C ASP A 36 4.27 14.90 -5.21
N VAL A 37 3.09 14.40 -4.82
CA VAL A 37 2.21 15.07 -3.85
C VAL A 37 2.86 15.16 -2.48
N VAL A 38 3.44 14.05 -1.98
CA VAL A 38 4.15 14.03 -0.69
C VAL A 38 5.29 15.05 -0.69
N GLY A 39 6.11 15.07 -1.74
CA GLY A 39 7.23 16.00 -1.88
C GLY A 39 6.79 17.46 -1.90
N LYS A 40 5.67 17.78 -2.57
CA LYS A 40 5.10 19.14 -2.62
C LYS A 40 4.53 19.59 -1.28
N ARG A 41 3.79 18.72 -0.59
CA ARG A 41 3.06 19.07 0.64
C ARG A 41 3.91 18.97 1.91
N TYR A 42 4.79 17.97 1.98
CA TYR A 42 5.48 17.58 3.23
C TYR A 42 7.01 17.57 3.10
N GLY A 43 7.56 17.88 1.93
CA GLY A 43 9.00 17.77 1.65
C GLY A 43 9.92 18.76 2.39
N LYS A 44 9.38 19.67 3.22
CA LYS A 44 10.17 20.61 4.05
C LYS A 44 10.67 19.98 5.35
N SER A 45 9.99 18.96 5.85
CA SER A 45 10.34 18.24 7.07
C SER A 45 10.61 16.79 6.72
N GLN A 46 11.80 16.28 7.06
CA GLN A 46 12.13 14.89 6.81
C GLN A 46 11.18 13.94 7.54
N LEU A 47 10.83 14.26 8.78
CA LEU A 47 9.89 13.47 9.58
C LEU A 47 8.51 13.38 8.91
N GLU A 48 7.99 14.51 8.40
CA GLU A 48 6.69 14.51 7.75
C GLU A 48 6.73 13.83 6.38
N TYR A 49 7.81 14.04 5.63
CA TYR A 49 8.02 13.35 4.36
C TYR A 49 8.05 11.83 4.56
N GLU A 50 8.86 11.32 5.49
CA GLU A 50 8.98 9.88 5.78
C GLU A 50 7.61 9.30 6.17
N ARG A 51 6.88 9.97 7.07
CA ARG A 51 5.54 9.56 7.49
C ARG A 51 4.55 9.47 6.33
N TYR A 52 4.48 10.49 5.47
CA TYR A 52 3.50 10.51 4.38
C TYR A 52 3.95 9.73 3.14
N ALA A 53 5.25 9.53 2.96
CA ALA A 53 5.80 8.60 1.98
C ALA A 53 5.50 7.15 2.38
N PHE A 54 5.53 6.81 3.68
CA PHE A 54 5.03 5.54 4.18
C PHE A 54 3.57 5.31 3.76
N VAL A 55 2.69 6.29 3.99
CA VAL A 55 1.27 6.22 3.58
C VAL A 55 1.12 6.00 2.06
N ALA A 56 1.93 6.71 1.26
CA ALA A 56 1.91 6.56 -0.19
C ALA A 56 2.32 5.16 -0.64
N VAL A 57 3.36 4.57 -0.05
CA VAL A 57 3.82 3.22 -0.38
C VAL A 57 2.86 2.15 0.16
N SER A 58 2.39 2.31 1.40
CA SER A 58 1.52 1.35 2.06
C SER A 58 0.11 1.27 1.47
N SER A 59 -0.24 2.17 0.56
CA SER A 59 -1.49 2.17 -0.21
C SER A 59 -1.38 1.50 -1.59
N VAL A 60 -0.21 0.96 -1.95
CA VAL A 60 0.02 0.29 -3.23
C VAL A 60 0.15 -1.22 -2.99
N TYR A 61 -0.64 -2.01 -3.73
CA TYR A 61 -0.72 -3.47 -3.63
C TYR A 61 -0.64 -4.11 -5.02
N GLY A 62 -0.15 -5.34 -5.09
CA GLY A 62 -0.04 -6.09 -6.34
C GLY A 62 -0.02 -7.59 -6.13
N VAL A 63 -0.53 -8.32 -7.11
CA VAL A 63 -0.38 -9.78 -7.24
C VAL A 63 0.18 -10.08 -8.61
N ASP A 64 1.15 -10.99 -8.70
CA ASP A 64 1.50 -11.63 -9.96
C ASP A 64 1.72 -13.13 -9.74
N ILE A 65 1.44 -13.92 -10.77
CA ILE A 65 1.60 -15.38 -10.71
C ILE A 65 3.06 -15.80 -10.79
N MET A 66 3.94 -14.94 -11.33
CA MET A 66 5.36 -15.23 -11.49
C MET A 66 6.20 -14.53 -10.41
N GLN A 67 7.03 -15.29 -9.71
CA GLN A 67 7.85 -14.78 -8.61
C GLN A 67 8.90 -13.76 -9.06
N ASP A 68 9.47 -13.92 -10.25
CA ASP A 68 10.43 -12.98 -10.86
C ASP A 68 9.78 -11.61 -11.15
N ASN A 69 8.54 -11.61 -11.65
CA ASN A 69 7.75 -10.38 -11.82
C ASN A 69 7.54 -9.66 -10.48
N VAL A 70 7.17 -10.39 -9.42
CA VAL A 70 6.97 -9.84 -8.08
C VAL A 70 8.26 -9.22 -7.53
N GLU A 71 9.39 -9.90 -7.68
CA GLU A 71 10.70 -9.39 -7.26
C GLU A 71 11.10 -8.13 -8.04
N GLU A 72 10.92 -8.14 -9.35
CA GLU A 72 11.19 -6.96 -10.18
C GLU A 72 10.27 -5.79 -9.82
N CYS A 73 8.99 -6.05 -9.59
CA CYS A 73 8.02 -5.05 -9.15
C CYS A 73 8.42 -4.41 -7.82
N ARG A 74 8.74 -5.22 -6.80
CA ARG A 74 9.20 -4.72 -5.48
C ARG A 74 10.43 -3.85 -5.62
N GLU A 75 11.42 -4.31 -6.38
CA GLU A 75 12.67 -3.58 -6.58
C GLU A 75 12.46 -2.28 -7.38
N ARG A 76 11.57 -2.28 -8.39
CA ARG A 76 11.20 -1.08 -9.15
C ARG A 76 10.52 -0.05 -8.27
N LEU A 77 9.52 -0.45 -7.49
CA LEU A 77 8.82 0.43 -6.55
C LEU A 77 9.75 1.00 -5.50
N PHE A 78 10.65 0.18 -4.95
CA PHE A 78 11.67 0.63 -4.01
C PHE A 78 12.61 1.65 -4.64
N ARG A 79 13.10 1.42 -5.86
CA ARG A 79 13.96 2.38 -6.58
C ARG A 79 13.29 3.73 -6.81
N GLU A 80 12.00 3.76 -7.11
CA GLU A 80 11.26 5.02 -7.31
C GLU A 80 11.25 5.89 -6.04
N ILE A 81 10.90 5.29 -4.89
CA ILE A 81 10.93 6.03 -3.61
C ILE A 81 12.36 6.34 -3.16
N ASP A 82 13.30 5.41 -3.26
CA ASP A 82 14.66 5.63 -2.80
C ASP A 82 15.36 6.75 -3.57
N ARG A 83 15.14 6.83 -4.89
CA ARG A 83 15.63 7.94 -5.72
C ARG A 83 15.10 9.28 -5.26
N THR A 84 13.80 9.39 -5.01
CA THR A 84 13.17 10.67 -4.56
C THR A 84 13.58 11.04 -3.13
N TYR A 85 13.71 10.05 -2.24
CA TYR A 85 14.14 10.23 -0.85
C TYR A 85 15.62 10.64 -0.77
N THR A 86 16.51 9.91 -1.45
CA THR A 86 17.95 10.17 -1.46
C THR A 86 18.27 11.52 -2.11
N SER A 87 17.62 11.87 -3.22
CA SER A 87 17.84 13.19 -3.85
C SER A 87 17.44 14.36 -2.94
N ARG A 88 16.44 14.16 -2.06
CA ARG A 88 15.92 15.19 -1.16
C ARG A 88 16.77 15.37 0.09
N PHE A 89 17.13 14.27 0.76
CA PHE A 89 17.80 14.31 2.06
C PHE A 89 19.29 13.99 2.01
N LYS A 90 19.79 13.49 0.86
CA LYS A 90 21.21 13.22 0.62
C LYS A 90 21.80 12.34 1.73
N ASN A 91 22.74 12.89 2.49
CA ASN A 91 23.43 12.20 3.58
C ASN A 91 22.54 11.97 4.81
N ASP A 92 21.43 12.70 4.93
CA ASP A 92 20.48 12.55 6.04
C ASP A 92 19.44 11.45 5.76
N ALA A 93 19.45 10.85 4.56
CA ALA A 93 18.56 9.73 4.22
C ALA A 93 18.87 8.50 5.10
N LYS A 94 17.85 8.03 5.82
CA LYS A 94 17.98 7.00 6.86
C LYS A 94 17.79 5.61 6.28
N GLU A 95 18.70 4.70 6.64
CA GLU A 95 18.58 3.29 6.27
C GLU A 95 17.40 2.60 6.96
N GLU A 96 17.06 3.02 8.18
CA GLU A 96 15.89 2.54 8.92
C GLU A 96 14.59 2.75 8.12
N PHE A 97 14.43 3.92 7.49
CA PHE A 97 13.25 4.19 6.67
C PHE A 97 13.23 3.32 5.40
N ARG A 98 14.38 3.09 4.76
CA ARG A 98 14.47 2.19 3.59
C ARG A 98 14.11 0.75 3.95
N ALA A 99 14.53 0.28 5.12
CA ALA A 99 14.18 -1.05 5.62
C ALA A 99 12.66 -1.20 5.79
N VAL A 100 12.01 -0.19 6.38
CA VAL A 100 10.54 -0.13 6.52
C VAL A 100 9.85 -0.19 5.16
N ILE A 101 10.29 0.60 4.19
CA ILE A 101 9.70 0.62 2.85
C ILE A 101 9.86 -0.74 2.15
N ARG A 102 11.04 -1.37 2.22
CA ARG A 102 11.25 -2.70 1.65
C ARG A 102 10.33 -3.75 2.26
N TYR A 103 10.14 -3.69 3.57
CA TYR A 103 9.25 -4.58 4.28
C TYR A 103 7.79 -4.38 3.83
N VAL A 104 7.28 -3.15 3.82
CA VAL A 104 5.92 -2.85 3.34
C VAL A 104 5.70 -3.38 1.92
N LEU A 105 6.65 -3.15 1.01
CA LEU A 105 6.56 -3.67 -0.36
C LEU A 105 6.58 -5.21 -0.41
N SER A 106 7.30 -5.88 0.50
CA SER A 106 7.34 -7.35 0.54
C SER A 106 6.01 -7.98 0.95
N VAL A 107 5.21 -7.31 1.77
CA VAL A 107 3.90 -7.80 2.22
C VAL A 107 2.74 -7.23 1.41
N ASN A 108 2.96 -6.16 0.65
CA ASN A 108 1.95 -5.56 -0.22
C ASN A 108 1.98 -6.10 -1.67
N ILE A 109 3.15 -6.54 -2.16
CA ILE A 109 3.31 -7.10 -3.50
C ILE A 109 3.56 -8.60 -3.35
N LEU A 110 2.61 -9.45 -3.74
CA LEU A 110 2.60 -10.88 -3.41
C LEU A 110 2.64 -11.76 -4.65
N CYS A 111 3.26 -12.92 -4.54
CA CYS A 111 3.20 -13.96 -5.57
C CYS A 111 2.01 -14.86 -5.33
N GLY A 112 1.12 -14.96 -6.31
CA GLY A 112 -0.11 -15.74 -6.20
C GLY A 112 -0.97 -15.64 -7.44
N ASP A 113 -2.05 -16.40 -7.45
CA ASP A 113 -3.02 -16.39 -8.54
C ASP A 113 -4.25 -15.58 -8.13
N ALA A 114 -4.42 -14.41 -8.72
CA ALA A 114 -5.55 -13.53 -8.47
C ALA A 114 -6.88 -14.05 -9.02
N LEU A 115 -6.89 -15.09 -9.88
CA LEU A 115 -8.12 -15.73 -10.33
C LEU A 115 -8.65 -16.73 -9.30
N THR A 116 -7.74 -17.46 -8.65
CA THR A 116 -8.09 -18.41 -7.57
C THR A 116 -8.02 -17.77 -6.18
N LEU A 117 -7.47 -16.57 -6.07
CA LEU A 117 -7.27 -15.80 -4.84
C LEU A 117 -6.35 -16.49 -3.82
N THR A 118 -5.43 -17.31 -4.33
CA THR A 118 -4.51 -18.12 -3.51
C THR A 118 -3.05 -17.82 -3.81
N ASP A 119 -2.20 -18.00 -2.81
CA ASP A 119 -0.76 -17.85 -2.92
C ASP A 119 -0.10 -19.09 -3.57
N THR A 120 1.24 -19.11 -3.57
CA THR A 120 2.02 -20.21 -4.18
C THR A 120 1.85 -21.59 -3.52
N VAL A 121 1.31 -21.66 -2.29
CA VAL A 121 1.07 -22.93 -1.59
C VAL A 121 -0.41 -23.32 -1.55
N GLY A 122 -1.28 -22.47 -2.11
CA GLY A 122 -2.73 -22.69 -2.19
C GLY A 122 -3.51 -22.11 -1.01
N ASP A 123 -2.85 -21.33 -0.14
CA ASP A 123 -3.52 -20.62 0.95
C ASP A 123 -4.12 -19.30 0.43
N PRO A 124 -5.17 -18.75 1.06
CA PRO A 124 -5.76 -17.47 0.62
C PRO A 124 -4.73 -16.33 0.62
N ILE A 125 -4.72 -15.50 -0.43
CA ILE A 125 -3.91 -14.28 -0.44
C ILE A 125 -4.43 -13.34 0.66
N VAL A 126 -3.51 -12.83 1.48
CA VAL A 126 -3.81 -11.90 2.58
C VAL A 126 -3.05 -10.60 2.38
N PHE A 127 -3.76 -9.48 2.44
CA PHE A 127 -3.18 -8.14 2.37
C PHE A 127 -3.23 -7.43 3.71
N PRO A 128 -2.13 -6.77 4.12
CA PRO A 128 -2.14 -5.87 5.27
C PRO A 128 -2.68 -4.49 4.87
N GLU A 129 -3.76 -4.07 5.50
CA GLU A 129 -4.25 -2.70 5.44
C GLU A 129 -3.51 -1.85 6.47
N TRP A 130 -2.96 -0.73 6.01
CA TRP A 130 -2.22 0.21 6.83
C TRP A 130 -2.99 1.52 7.02
N SER A 131 -3.41 1.80 8.25
CA SER A 131 -4.11 3.03 8.61
C SER A 131 -3.23 3.92 9.48
N LEU A 132 -2.97 5.16 9.03
CA LEU A 132 -2.33 6.18 9.87
C LEU A 132 -3.37 6.72 10.87
N VAL A 133 -3.11 6.58 12.17
CA VAL A 133 -4.08 6.94 13.22
C VAL A 133 -3.75 8.28 13.85
N SER A 134 -2.52 8.44 14.38
CA SER A 134 -2.10 9.70 15.00
C SER A 134 -0.59 9.83 15.06
N GLY A 135 -0.07 11.01 14.73
CA GLY A 135 1.38 11.25 14.75
C GLY A 135 2.11 10.27 13.83
N ASN A 136 2.90 9.37 14.42
CA ASN A 136 3.67 8.33 13.71
C ASN A 136 3.07 6.93 13.92
N LYS A 137 1.89 6.83 14.54
CA LYS A 137 1.26 5.55 14.84
C LYS A 137 0.43 5.04 13.68
N VAL A 138 0.64 3.78 13.35
CA VAL A 138 -0.10 3.04 12.34
C VAL A 138 -0.82 1.85 12.97
N LYS A 139 -1.95 1.50 12.38
CA LYS A 139 -2.73 0.30 12.67
C LYS A 139 -2.65 -0.61 11.45
N ARG A 140 -2.21 -1.85 11.65
CA ARG A 140 -2.24 -2.91 10.64
C ARG A 140 -3.46 -3.81 10.87
N ARG A 141 -4.19 -4.10 9.80
CA ARG A 141 -5.32 -5.05 9.78
C ARG A 141 -5.21 -5.92 8.56
N ASP A 142 -5.21 -7.23 8.74
CA ASP A 142 -5.02 -8.16 7.63
C ASP A 142 -6.37 -8.65 7.11
N TYR A 143 -6.52 -8.70 5.78
CA TYR A 143 -7.74 -9.10 5.09
C TYR A 143 -7.43 -10.13 4.01
N THR A 144 -8.31 -11.11 3.83
CA THR A 144 -8.21 -12.01 2.68
C THR A 144 -8.59 -11.27 1.41
N PHE A 145 -7.93 -11.58 0.29
CA PHE A 145 -8.23 -10.95 -0.99
C PHE A 145 -9.69 -11.19 -1.42
N ALA A 146 -10.23 -12.39 -1.16
CA ALA A 146 -11.64 -12.70 -1.37
C ALA A 146 -12.59 -11.73 -0.65
N SER A 147 -12.36 -11.49 0.64
CA SER A 147 -13.19 -10.55 1.43
C SER A 147 -13.14 -9.11 0.91
N LEU A 148 -12.07 -8.73 0.22
CA LEU A 148 -11.93 -7.41 -0.39
C LEU A 148 -12.68 -7.29 -1.72
N LEU A 149 -12.80 -8.39 -2.48
CA LEU A 149 -13.50 -8.42 -3.77
C LEU A 149 -15.02 -8.50 -3.64
N ASP A 150 -15.53 -9.22 -2.64
CA ASP A 150 -16.98 -9.28 -2.36
C ASP A 150 -17.59 -7.88 -2.13
N LYS A 151 -16.77 -6.88 -1.79
CA LYS A 151 -17.14 -5.46 -1.69
C LYS A 151 -17.19 -4.74 -3.05
N VAL A 152 -16.32 -5.10 -4.00
CA VAL A 152 -16.18 -4.41 -5.30
C VAL A 152 -17.35 -4.75 -6.23
N GLU A 153 -17.93 -5.94 -6.15
CA GLU A 153 -19.13 -6.28 -6.93
C GLU A 153 -20.36 -5.41 -6.56
N ALA A 154 -20.33 -4.72 -5.41
CA ALA A 154 -21.38 -3.80 -4.98
C ALA A 154 -21.19 -2.34 -5.46
N GLN A 155 -19.99 -1.91 -5.89
CA GLN A 155 -19.74 -0.55 -6.42
C GLN A 155 -18.62 -0.52 -7.49
N PRO A 156 -18.81 0.15 -8.65
CA PRO A 156 -18.02 -0.06 -9.86
C PRO A 156 -16.67 0.69 -9.92
N THR A 157 -16.06 1.06 -8.80
CA THR A 157 -14.68 1.57 -8.78
C THR A 157 -13.86 0.80 -7.76
N PHE A 158 -12.61 0.47 -8.10
CA PHE A 158 -11.60 -0.08 -7.18
C PHE A 158 -11.10 1.03 -6.23
N ASP A 159 -12.01 1.89 -5.77
CA ASP A 159 -11.79 2.75 -4.63
C ASP A 159 -12.05 1.89 -3.42
N MET A 160 -11.00 1.54 -2.67
CA MET A 160 -11.20 1.31 -1.25
C MET A 160 -11.61 2.64 -0.66
N VAL A 161 -12.91 2.93 -0.79
CA VAL A 161 -13.55 4.22 -0.52
C VAL A 161 -13.00 4.77 0.78
N GLU A 162 -12.60 6.04 0.70
CA GLU A 162 -12.45 6.92 1.84
C GLU A 162 -13.57 6.66 2.85
N ASP A 163 -13.22 6.82 4.12
CA ASP A 163 -14.05 6.58 5.30
C ASP A 163 -14.12 5.12 5.79
N PHE A 164 -13.15 4.79 6.65
CA PHE A 164 -13.43 4.06 7.88
C PHE A 164 -14.14 4.93 8.93
N ASP A 165 -14.80 6.04 8.53
CA ASP A 165 -15.86 6.60 9.36
C ASP A 165 -17.08 5.68 9.20
N VAL A 166 -17.31 4.94 10.28
CA VAL A 166 -18.41 4.01 10.43
C VAL A 166 -19.71 4.80 10.39
N ASP A 167 -20.30 5.00 9.21
CA ASP A 167 -21.73 5.27 9.11
C ASP A 167 -22.45 4.00 9.53
N LYS A 168 -22.81 3.92 10.82
CA LYS A 168 -23.50 2.79 11.45
C LYS A 168 -24.93 2.57 10.95
N ASP A 169 -25.41 3.40 10.02
CA ASP A 169 -26.82 3.49 9.65
C ASP A 169 -27.14 2.92 8.25
N ASP A 170 -26.19 2.24 7.59
CA ASP A 170 -26.44 1.54 6.32
C ASP A 170 -26.37 0.00 6.50
N PRO A 171 -27.52 -0.69 6.69
CA PRO A 171 -27.56 -2.12 6.98
C PRO A 171 -27.12 -3.04 5.82
N ASP A 172 -26.95 -2.49 4.61
CA ASP A 172 -26.55 -3.25 3.42
C ASP A 172 -25.03 -3.19 3.14
N LYS A 173 -24.26 -2.41 3.91
CA LYS A 173 -22.78 -2.38 3.79
C LYS A 173 -22.14 -3.54 4.53
N ILE A 174 -21.81 -4.60 3.80
CA ILE A 174 -20.96 -5.68 4.32
C ILE A 174 -19.54 -5.13 4.52
N VAL A 175 -19.13 -4.94 5.78
CA VAL A 175 -17.77 -4.53 6.13
C VAL A 175 -16.89 -5.78 6.21
N PRO A 176 -15.79 -5.87 5.42
CA PRO A 176 -14.84 -6.97 5.55
C PRO A 176 -14.35 -7.05 7.00
N THR A 177 -14.44 -8.22 7.60
CA THR A 177 -13.90 -8.43 8.95
C THR A 177 -12.43 -8.81 8.83
N PRO A 178 -11.51 -8.08 9.49
CA PRO A 178 -10.10 -8.43 9.44
C PRO A 178 -9.88 -9.80 10.07
N ILE A 179 -9.01 -10.61 9.46
CA ILE A 179 -8.62 -11.91 9.99
C ILE A 179 -7.59 -11.78 11.11
N CYS A 180 -6.85 -10.67 11.14
CA CYS A 180 -5.89 -10.34 12.19
C CYS A 180 -5.84 -8.82 12.39
N GLU A 181 -5.70 -8.40 13.64
CA GLU A 181 -5.46 -7.00 13.99
C GLU A 181 -4.26 -6.86 14.92
N TYR A 182 -3.38 -5.92 14.58
CA TYR A 182 -2.17 -5.67 15.36
C TYR A 182 -2.37 -4.47 16.32
N PRO A 183 -1.61 -4.38 17.42
CA PRO A 183 -1.56 -3.18 18.25
C PRO A 183 -1.14 -1.93 17.45
N LEU A 184 -1.42 -0.74 18.01
CA LEU A 184 -0.89 0.49 17.43
C LEU A 184 0.63 0.55 17.60
N MET A 185 1.34 0.73 16.51
CA MET A 185 2.80 0.77 16.50
C MET A 185 3.33 1.97 15.72
N ASN A 186 4.59 2.32 15.93
CA ASN A 186 5.24 3.33 15.10
C ASN A 186 5.47 2.77 13.70
N TYR A 187 5.23 3.55 12.64
CA TYR A 187 5.50 3.12 11.27
C TYR A 187 6.97 2.71 11.04
N LEU A 188 7.91 3.23 11.83
CA LEU A 188 9.32 2.84 11.75
C LEU A 188 9.62 1.46 12.38
N GLU A 189 8.68 0.92 13.17
CA GLU A 189 8.86 -0.32 13.92
C GLU A 189 8.17 -1.51 13.27
N VAL A 190 7.47 -1.31 12.14
CA VAL A 190 6.72 -2.38 11.44
C VAL A 190 7.57 -3.59 11.06
N VAL A 191 8.89 -3.39 10.89
CA VAL A 191 9.86 -4.46 10.57
C VAL A 191 10.16 -5.36 11.79
N LYS A 192 9.86 -4.90 13.02
CA LYS A 192 10.27 -5.58 14.26
C LYS A 192 9.19 -6.49 14.85
N ASP A 193 7.95 -6.41 14.35
CA ASP A 193 6.79 -7.15 14.87
C ASP A 193 6.54 -8.49 14.15
N GLU A 194 7.51 -9.01 13.39
CA GLU A 194 7.50 -10.34 12.76
C GLU A 194 8.66 -11.24 13.21
#